data_AF-A0A9E2YQV0-F1
#
_entry.id   AF-A0A9E2YQV0-F1
#
_cell.length_a   1.000
_cell.length_b   1.000
_cell.length_c   1.000
_cell.angle_alpha   90.00
_cell.angle_beta   90.00
_cell.angle_gamma   90.00
#
_symmetry.space_group_name_H-M   'P 1'
#
loop_
_entity.id
_entity.type
_entity.pdbx_description
1 polymer ?
#
loop_
_entity_poly.entity_id
_entity_poly.type
_entity_poly.pdbx_seq_one_letter_code
_entity_poly.pdbx_strand_id
1 'polypeptide(L)' 'MIHAAHVVLYNKDAEATRAFFRDVLKLESVDAGHGWLIFALPPAEAGIHPTEGENHHQLYLMCDDIHSTVKEL' A
#
# COMPACT_ATOMS: atom_id res chain seq x y z
N MET A 1 8.28 2.24 -18.41
CA MET A 1 7.89 0.87 -17.99
C MET A 1 7.41 0.84 -16.54
N ILE A 2 6.29 0.16 -16.27
CA ILE A 2 5.75 -0.07 -14.93
C ILE A 2 6.46 -1.28 -14.29
N HIS A 3 6.95 -1.15 -13.05
CA HIS A 3 7.73 -2.22 -12.38
C HIS A 3 7.27 -2.56 -10.97
N ALA A 4 6.32 -1.82 -10.40
CA ALA A 4 5.86 -1.98 -9.02
C ALA A 4 4.42 -1.47 -8.85
N ALA A 5 3.85 -1.67 -7.66
CA ALA A 5 2.55 -1.15 -7.32
C ALA A 5 2.49 -0.70 -5.85
N HIS A 6 1.80 0.40 -5.60
CA HIS A 6 1.34 0.78 -4.27
C HIS A 6 -0.15 0.43 -4.16
N VAL A 7 -0.49 -0.43 -3.21
CA VAL A 7 -1.87 -0.87 -2.98
C VAL A 7 -2.37 -0.29 -1.67
N VAL A 8 -3.56 0.30 -1.70
CA VAL A 8 -4.23 0.77 -0.48
C VAL A 8 -5.42 -0.12 -0.17
N LEU A 9 -5.42 -0.74 1.00
CA LEU A 9 -6.54 -1.52 1.52
C LEU A 9 -7.36 -0.62 2.46
N TYR A 10 -8.59 -0.30 2.06
CA TYR A 10 -9.53 0.41 2.93
C TYR A 10 -10.34 -0.59 3.74
N ASN A 11 -10.24 -0.50 5.06
CA ASN A 11 -10.89 -1.41 6.00
C ASN A 11 -11.53 -0.65 7.16
N LYS A 12 -12.75 -1.04 7.57
CA LYS A 12 -13.42 -0.49 8.76
C LYS A 12 -12.59 -0.68 10.05
N ASP A 13 -11.82 -1.76 10.13
CA ASP A 13 -10.86 -2.06 11.19
C ASP A 13 -9.43 -2.06 10.64
N ALA A 14 -8.95 -0.85 10.32
CA ALA A 14 -7.61 -0.64 9.78
C ALA A 14 -6.51 -1.02 10.79
N GLU A 15 -6.72 -0.80 12.09
CA GLU A 15 -5.73 -1.13 13.12
C GLU A 15 -5.53 -2.63 13.26
N ALA A 16 -6.61 -3.42 13.34
CA ALA A 16 -6.48 -4.88 13.38
C ALA A 16 -5.84 -5.41 12.09
N THR A 17 -6.15 -4.82 10.94
CA THR A 17 -5.54 -5.21 9.67
C THR A 17 -4.04 -4.91 9.64
N ARG A 18 -3.60 -3.72 10.11
CA ARG A 18 -2.17 -3.41 10.26
C ARG A 18 -1.49 -4.35 11.25
N ALA A 19 -2.13 -4.67 12.37
CA ALA A 19 -1.61 -5.64 13.35
C ALA A 19 -1.46 -7.03 12.73
N PHE A 20 -2.41 -7.48 11.91
CA PHE A 20 -2.28 -8.75 11.18
C PHE A 20 -1.07 -8.75 10.25
N PHE A 21 -0.87 -7.70 9.45
CA PHE A 21 0.27 -7.59 8.53
C PHE A 21 1.61 -7.56 9.28
N ARG A 22 1.69 -6.85 10.40
CA ARG A 22 2.89 -6.72 11.22
C ARG A 22 3.19 -7.97 12.06
N ASP A 23 2.21 -8.46 12.80
CA ASP A 23 2.45 -9.44 13.87
C ASP A 23 2.27 -10.89 13.39
N VAL A 24 1.36 -11.10 12.43
CA VAL A 24 1.06 -12.43 11.88
C VAL A 24 1.86 -12.68 10.62
N LEU A 25 1.74 -11.79 9.62
CA LEU A 25 2.49 -11.92 8.36
C LEU A 25 3.96 -11.51 8.49
N LYS A 26 4.31 -10.74 9.54
CA LYS A 26 5.68 -10.30 9.82
C LYS A 26 6.32 -9.54 8.68
N LEU A 27 5.52 -8.74 7.98
CA LEU A 27 6.02 -7.86 6.92
C LEU A 27 6.76 -6.68 7.54
N GLU A 28 7.92 -6.36 6.97
CA GLU A 28 8.63 -5.13 7.31
C GLU A 28 7.76 -3.93 6.93
N SER A 29 7.83 -2.86 7.73
CA SER A 29 7.11 -1.62 7.44
C SER A 29 7.88 -0.40 7.90
N VAL A 30 7.58 0.73 7.27
CA VAL A 30 7.96 2.06 7.71
C VAL A 30 6.73 2.78 8.25
N ASP A 31 6.91 3.58 9.30
CA ASP A 31 5.86 4.47 9.79
C ASP A 31 5.96 5.82 9.08
N ALA A 32 4.98 6.15 8.24
CA ALA A 32 4.86 7.44 7.56
C ALA A 32 4.40 8.57 8.50
N GLY A 33 4.29 8.29 9.80
CA GLY A 33 3.85 9.17 10.88
C GLY A 33 2.52 8.71 11.46
N HIS A 34 2.29 8.96 12.75
CA HIS A 34 1.02 8.70 13.43
C HIS A 34 0.48 7.25 13.27
N GLY A 35 1.34 6.25 13.08
CA GLY A 35 0.93 4.85 12.92
C GLY A 35 0.43 4.50 11.52
N TRP A 36 0.73 5.34 10.51
CA TRP A 36 0.47 5.06 9.11
C TRP A 36 1.57 4.15 8.55
N LEU A 37 1.42 2.85 8.79
CA LEU A 37 2.37 1.85 8.33
C LEU A 37 2.25 1.59 6.83
N ILE A 38 3.40 1.58 6.14
CA ILE A 38 3.56 1.11 4.76
C ILE A 38 4.35 -0.19 4.81
N PHE A 39 3.74 -1.28 4.38
CA PHE A 39 4.33 -2.62 4.41
C PHE A 39 5.07 -2.93 3.11
N ALA A 40 6.27 -3.51 3.24
CA ALA A 40 7.11 -3.92 2.12
C ALA A 40 6.64 -5.26 1.52
N LEU A 41 6.56 -5.32 0.18
CA LEU A 41 6.33 -6.52 -0.63
C LEU A 41 7.33 -6.49 -1.81
N PRO A 42 7.66 -7.62 -2.47
CA PRO A 42 8.41 -7.53 -3.73
C PRO A 42 7.46 -7.57 -4.95
N PRO A 43 7.56 -6.65 -5.94
CA PRO A 43 8.21 -5.32 -5.93
C PRO A 43 7.27 -4.19 -5.42
N ALA A 44 6.25 -4.53 -4.64
CA ALA A 44 5.13 -3.66 -4.30
C ALA A 44 5.21 -3.10 -2.87
N GLU A 45 4.29 -2.22 -2.52
CA GLU A 45 4.07 -1.81 -1.14
C GLU A 45 2.57 -1.73 -0.85
N ALA A 46 2.21 -1.87 0.43
CA ALA A 46 0.83 -1.85 0.87
C ALA A 46 0.60 -0.88 2.02
N GLY A 47 -0.37 0.02 1.84
CA GLY A 47 -0.94 0.85 2.91
C GLY A 47 -2.30 0.32 3.34
N ILE A 48 -2.66 0.54 4.61
CA ILE A 48 -4.02 0.25 5.10
C ILE A 48 -4.65 1.53 5.63
N HIS A 49 -5.80 1.89 5.10
CA HIS A 49 -6.56 3.08 5.45
C HIS A 49 -7.89 2.70 6.13
N PRO A 50 -8.36 3.48 7.11
CA PRO A 50 -9.71 3.35 7.61
C PRO A 50 -10.72 3.79 6.54
N THR A 51 -11.91 3.20 6.57
CA THR A 51 -13.06 3.66 5.78
C THR A 51 -14.32 3.59 6.63
N GLU A 52 -15.23 4.54 6.44
CA GLU A 52 -16.56 4.53 7.06
C GLU A 52 -17.55 3.71 6.22
N GLY A 53 -17.28 3.57 4.92
CA GLY A 53 -18.10 2.83 3.95
C GLY A 53 -17.66 1.38 3.77
N GLU A 54 -18.06 0.77 2.66
CA GLU A 54 -17.64 -0.58 2.32
C GLU A 54 -16.12 -0.70 2.13
N ASN A 55 -15.59 -1.88 2.47
CA ASN A 55 -14.19 -2.20 2.24
C ASN A 55 -13.91 -2.14 0.73
N HIS A 56 -12.78 -1.55 0.36
CA HIS A 56 -12.38 -1.41 -1.04
C HIS A 56 -10.86 -1.29 -1.16
N HIS A 57 -10.38 -1.32 -2.40
CA HIS A 57 -8.96 -1.31 -2.70
C HIS A 57 -8.65 -0.27 -3.78
N GLN A 58 -7.49 0.36 -3.66
CA GLN A 58 -6.95 1.22 -4.69
C GLN A 58 -5.59 0.67 -5.14
N LEU A 59 -5.34 0.79 -6.44
CA LEU A 59 -4.13 0.33 -7.09
C LEU A 59 -3.44 1.51 -7.77
N TYR A 60 -2.20 1.75 -7.39
CA TYR A 60 -1.32 2.73 -8.01
C TYR A 60 -0.15 1.99 -8.65
N LEU A 61 0.15 2.28 -9.92
CA LEU A 61 1.26 1.69 -10.64
C LEU A 61 2.49 2.56 -10.47
N MET A 62 3.64 1.94 -10.21
CA MET A 62 4.90 2.62 -9.97
C MET A 62 5.85 2.43 -11.15
N CYS A 63 6.61 3.48 -11.42
CA CYS A 63 7.65 3.54 -12.43
C CYS A 63 8.77 4.48 -11.96
N ASP A 64 9.96 4.31 -12.54
CA ASP A 64 11.11 5.17 -12.21
C ASP A 64 10.96 6.60 -12.77
N ASP A 65 10.30 6.76 -13.91
CA ASP A 65 10.06 8.05 -14.58
C ASP A 65 8.64 8.11 -15.15
N ILE A 66 7.82 8.97 -14.55
CA ILE A 66 6.43 9.18 -14.95
C ILE A 66 6.30 9.82 -16.34
N HIS A 67 7.18 10.76 -16.69
CA HIS A 67 7.10 11.45 -17.98
C HIS A 67 7.52 10.53 -19.12
N SER A 68 8.57 9.73 -18.92
CA SER A 68 8.99 8.73 -19.90
C SER A 68 7.96 7.62 -20.05
N THR A 69 7.40 7.11 -18.93
CA THR A 69 6.39 6.05 -18.96
C THR A 69 5.09 6.51 -19.64
N VAL A 70 4.63 7.73 -19.40
CA VAL A 70 3.43 8.29 -20.08
C VAL A 70 3.65 8.48 -21.58
N LYS A 71 4.88 8.76 -22.03
CA LYS A 71 5.19 8.87 -23.47
C LYS A 71 5.23 7.50 -24.16
N GLU A 72 5.56 6.45 -23.42
CA GLU A 72 5.71 5.07 -23.91
C GLU A 72 4.35 4.34 -24.04
N LEU A 73 3.37 4.68 -23.19
CA LEU A 73 2.03 4.09 -23.12
C LEU A 73 1.01 4.87 -23.98
#